data_AF-A0A9N8J1G9-F1
#
_entry.id   AF-A0A9N8J1G9-F1
#
_cell.length_a   1.000
_cell.length_b   1.000
_cell.length_c   1.000
_cell.angle_alpha   90.00
_cell.angle_beta   90.00
_cell.angle_gamma   90.00
#
_symmetry.space_group_name_H-M   'P 1'
#
loop_
_entity.id
_entity.type
_entity.pdbx_description
1 polymer ?
#
loop_
_entity_poly.entity_id
_entity_poly.type
_entity_poly.pdbx_seq_one_letter_code
_entity_poly.pdbx_strand_id
1 'polypeptide(L)'
;MIIEILKNISNSNYPSNISELSELEKYNESYEHKNLCKTLIFFENKHRNEGCFTELIEDFKAINLNMNFHDATLFSSCDRAFNLQLTKMNDKNLHSICLNISVLCPYFTCYVLDAKVDLSLGKWIEKPYKNENLEVLYADEIHKINELVEKKYQISKFPTELLNYKLPQISRGFIPFGDFTFFNAFFLDEYYTRL
;
A
#
# COMPACT_ATOMS: atom_id res chain seq x y z
N MET A 1 -22.36 -1.27 -7.78
CA MET A 1 -22.44 -1.81 -6.40
C MET A 1 -21.09 -1.74 -5.70
N ILE A 2 -20.02 -2.35 -6.23
CA ILE A 2 -18.68 -2.31 -5.58
C ILE A 2 -18.13 -0.90 -5.35
N ILE A 3 -18.24 0.01 -6.33
CA ILE A 3 -17.79 1.41 -6.19
C ILE A 3 -18.46 2.11 -5.01
N GLU A 4 -19.76 1.92 -4.82
CA GLU A 4 -20.50 2.55 -3.71
C GLU A 4 -20.11 1.95 -2.36
N ILE A 5 -19.85 0.64 -2.30
CA ILE A 5 -19.29 0.01 -1.10
C ILE A 5 -17.92 0.62 -0.77
N LEU A 6 -17.02 0.71 -1.75
CA LEU A 6 -15.69 1.29 -1.57
C LEU A 6 -15.78 2.75 -1.15
N LYS A 7 -16.63 3.57 -1.79
CA LYS A 7 -16.88 4.95 -1.37
C LYS A 7 -17.36 5.05 0.08
N ASN A 8 -18.27 4.17 0.50
CA ASN A 8 -18.76 4.17 1.88
C ASN A 8 -17.65 3.84 2.88
N ILE A 9 -16.75 2.90 2.54
CA ILE A 9 -15.56 2.63 3.35
C ILE A 9 -14.63 3.84 3.37
N SER A 10 -14.40 4.51 2.23
CA SER A 10 -13.59 5.73 2.21
C SER A 10 -14.21 6.83 3.07
N ASN A 11 -15.50 7.11 2.91
CA ASN A 11 -16.22 8.16 3.65
C ASN A 11 -16.35 7.87 5.16
N SER A 12 -16.12 6.63 5.63
CA SER A 12 -16.09 6.32 7.07
C SER A 12 -14.69 6.49 7.69
N ASN A 13 -13.67 6.76 6.87
CA ASN A 13 -12.27 6.90 7.29
C ASN A 13 -11.65 8.25 6.92
N TYR A 14 -12.25 8.98 5.98
CA TYR A 14 -11.81 10.30 5.56
C TYR A 14 -12.97 11.29 5.59
N PRO A 15 -12.81 12.46 6.22
CA PRO A 15 -13.87 13.46 6.25
C PRO A 15 -14.13 14.02 4.85
N SER A 16 -15.41 14.22 4.54
CA SER A 16 -15.82 14.80 3.27
C SER A 16 -15.77 16.33 3.30
N ASN A 17 -15.16 16.93 2.27
CA ASN A 17 -15.04 18.38 2.09
C ASN A 17 -14.33 19.11 3.24
N ILE A 18 -13.46 18.41 3.98
CA ILE A 18 -12.56 19.00 4.97
C ILE A 18 -11.14 18.78 4.50
N SER A 19 -10.40 19.88 4.30
CA SER A 19 -9.03 19.82 3.81
C SER A 19 -8.05 19.53 4.94
N GLU A 20 -7.27 18.44 4.86
CA GLU A 20 -6.22 18.20 5.88
C GLU A 20 -5.17 19.32 5.86
N LEU A 21 -4.86 19.84 4.66
CA LEU A 21 -3.83 20.87 4.47
C LEU A 21 -4.25 22.24 5.03
N SER A 22 -5.51 22.64 4.86
CA SER A 22 -5.99 23.98 5.23
C SER A 22 -6.92 24.03 6.44
N GLU A 23 -7.46 22.89 6.85
CA GLU A 23 -8.43 22.75 7.96
C GLU A 23 -8.02 21.62 8.92
N LEU A 24 -6.72 21.52 9.21
CA LEU A 24 -6.11 20.43 9.99
C LEU A 24 -6.82 20.12 11.32
N GLU A 25 -7.22 21.15 12.08
CA GLU A 25 -7.91 20.96 13.36
C GLU A 25 -9.26 20.27 13.16
N LYS A 26 -10.09 20.75 12.22
CA LYS A 26 -11.38 20.13 11.88
C LYS A 26 -11.19 18.71 11.33
N TYR A 27 -10.16 18.50 10.53
CA TYR A 27 -9.83 17.19 9.98
C TYR A 27 -9.50 16.19 11.09
N ASN A 28 -8.62 16.58 12.02
CA ASN A 28 -8.22 15.76 13.16
C ASN A 28 -9.36 15.50 14.15
N GLU A 29 -10.29 16.45 14.28
CA GLU A 29 -11.48 16.30 15.12
C GLU A 29 -12.58 15.43 14.52
N SER A 30 -12.54 15.22 13.20
CA SER A 30 -13.55 14.43 12.49
C SER A 30 -13.66 13.00 13.02
N TYR A 31 -14.88 12.45 12.97
CA TYR A 31 -15.13 11.09 13.41
C TYR A 31 -14.43 10.08 12.52
N GLU A 32 -14.43 10.35 11.22
CA GLU A 32 -13.84 9.56 10.15
C GLU A 32 -12.33 9.41 10.36
N HIS A 33 -11.61 10.52 10.56
CA HIS A 33 -10.17 10.47 10.78
C HIS A 33 -9.82 9.75 12.09
N LYS A 34 -10.58 10.00 13.17
CA LYS A 34 -10.40 9.28 14.44
C LYS A 34 -10.62 7.77 14.27
N ASN A 35 -11.60 7.37 13.45
CA ASN A 35 -11.86 5.97 13.13
C ASN A 35 -10.69 5.34 12.34
N LEU A 36 -10.15 6.05 11.36
CA LEU A 36 -8.95 5.63 10.63
C LEU A 36 -7.77 5.42 11.59
N CYS A 37 -7.44 6.44 12.38
CA CYS A 37 -6.32 6.37 13.33
C CYS A 37 -6.47 5.21 14.33
N LYS A 38 -7.68 4.99 14.85
CA LYS A 38 -7.97 3.84 15.72
C LYS A 38 -7.71 2.51 15.02
N THR A 39 -8.13 2.38 13.76
CA THR A 39 -7.92 1.18 12.95
C THR A 39 -6.44 0.93 12.72
N LEU A 40 -5.67 1.96 12.35
CA LEU A 40 -4.24 1.83 12.12
C LEU A 40 -3.47 1.44 13.39
N ILE A 41 -3.81 2.04 14.55
CA ILE A 41 -3.23 1.67 15.84
C ILE A 41 -3.53 0.20 16.19
N PHE A 42 -4.76 -0.27 15.92
CA PHE A 42 -5.11 -1.66 16.14
C PHE A 42 -4.25 -2.62 15.31
N PHE A 43 -4.08 -2.34 14.01
CA PHE A 43 -3.28 -3.18 13.12
C PHE A 43 -1.77 -3.08 13.40
N GLU A 44 -1.25 -1.92 13.80
CA GLU A 44 0.13 -1.78 14.26
C GLU A 44 0.42 -2.68 15.46
N ASN A 45 -0.48 -2.71 16.45
CA ASN A 45 -0.34 -3.60 17.62
C ASN A 45 -0.39 -5.08 17.21
N LYS A 46 -1.36 -5.46 16.38
CA LYS A 46 -1.47 -6.82 15.83
C LYS A 46 -0.21 -7.26 15.09
N HIS A 47 0.42 -6.33 14.38
CA HIS A 47 1.59 -6.57 13.56
C HIS A 47 2.89 -6.65 14.36
N ARG A 48 3.20 -5.62 15.15
CA ARG A 48 4.49 -5.51 15.85
C ARG A 48 4.52 -6.24 17.19
N ASN A 49 3.39 -6.29 17.90
CA ASN A 49 3.36 -6.78 19.28
C ASN A 49 2.78 -8.19 19.41
N GLU A 50 1.80 -8.55 18.58
CA GLU A 50 1.09 -9.83 18.68
C GLU A 50 1.54 -10.89 17.68
N GLY A 51 2.36 -10.55 16.68
CA GLY A 51 2.87 -11.51 15.68
C GLY A 51 1.79 -12.12 14.78
N CYS A 52 0.62 -11.49 14.65
CA CYS A 52 -0.53 -12.05 13.91
C CYS A 52 -0.26 -12.29 12.42
N PHE A 53 0.80 -11.69 11.86
CA PHE A 53 1.14 -11.76 10.43
C PHE A 53 2.45 -12.51 10.17
N THR A 54 3.03 -13.17 11.18
CA THR A 54 4.30 -13.89 11.02
C THR A 54 4.22 -14.96 9.94
N GLU A 55 3.14 -15.74 9.90
CA GLU A 55 2.97 -16.77 8.86
C GLU A 55 2.93 -16.17 7.46
N LEU A 56 2.14 -15.09 7.26
CA LEU A 56 2.07 -14.38 5.98
C LEU A 56 3.44 -13.85 5.55
N ILE A 57 4.20 -13.30 6.49
CA ILE A 57 5.55 -12.79 6.22
C ILE A 57 6.49 -13.92 5.79
N GLU A 58 6.49 -15.06 6.49
CA GLU A 58 7.34 -16.19 6.14
C GLU A 58 6.95 -16.83 4.81
N ASP A 59 5.65 -16.97 4.54
CA ASP A 59 5.16 -17.46 3.24
C ASP A 59 5.56 -16.51 2.10
N PHE A 60 5.44 -15.20 2.32
CA PHE A 60 5.83 -14.20 1.32
C PHE A 60 7.34 -14.20 1.05
N LYS A 61 8.17 -14.35 2.09
CA LYS A 61 9.62 -14.55 1.94
C LYS A 61 9.94 -15.78 1.10
N ALA A 62 9.19 -16.86 1.28
CA ALA A 62 9.41 -18.13 0.59
C ALA A 62 9.08 -18.09 -0.92
N ILE A 63 8.38 -17.05 -1.41
CA ILE A 63 8.06 -16.88 -2.83
C ILE A 63 9.33 -16.86 -3.70
N ASN A 64 10.35 -16.11 -3.26
CA ASN A 64 11.64 -16.05 -3.93
C ASN A 64 12.78 -15.79 -2.94
N LEU A 65 13.46 -16.87 -2.54
CA LEU A 65 14.59 -16.83 -1.60
C LEU A 65 15.85 -16.13 -2.14
N ASN A 66 15.90 -15.81 -3.44
CA ASN A 66 17.01 -15.08 -4.05
C ASN A 66 16.80 -13.56 -4.05
N MET A 67 15.69 -13.08 -3.48
CA MET A 67 15.39 -11.65 -3.33
C MET A 67 15.46 -11.25 -1.85
N ASN A 68 15.79 -10.00 -1.59
CA ASN A 68 15.80 -9.47 -0.24
C ASN A 68 14.38 -9.16 0.20
N PHE A 69 13.99 -9.66 1.37
CA PHE A 69 12.70 -9.34 1.95
C PHE A 69 12.77 -8.05 2.76
N HIS A 70 11.75 -7.20 2.60
CA HIS A 70 11.52 -6.04 3.44
C HIS A 70 10.06 -6.00 3.88
N ASP A 71 9.86 -5.78 5.17
CA ASP A 71 8.60 -5.30 5.71
C ASP A 71 8.63 -3.77 5.72
N ALA A 72 7.96 -3.18 4.73
CA ALA A 72 7.90 -1.75 4.52
C ALA A 72 6.63 -1.13 5.13
N THR A 73 5.90 -1.86 5.98
CA THR A 73 4.65 -1.40 6.62
C THR A 73 4.89 -0.20 7.55
N LEU A 74 4.12 0.88 7.36
CA LEU A 74 4.25 2.16 8.07
C LEU A 74 2.91 2.72 8.59
N PHE A 75 2.19 1.97 9.44
CA PHE A 75 0.92 2.46 10.00
C PHE A 75 1.06 3.74 10.83
N SER A 76 2.21 3.95 11.48
CA SER A 76 2.54 5.19 12.20
C SER A 76 2.67 6.42 11.30
N SER A 77 2.94 6.20 10.00
CA SER A 77 2.91 7.24 8.95
C SER A 77 1.56 7.28 8.24
N CYS A 78 0.54 6.69 8.86
CA CYS A 78 -0.83 6.61 8.38
C CYS A 78 -1.03 5.80 7.09
N ASP A 79 -0.14 4.87 6.73
CA ASP A 79 -0.39 3.93 5.62
C ASP A 79 -1.58 3.03 5.90
N ARG A 80 -2.33 2.63 4.87
CA ARG A 80 -3.57 1.84 5.00
C ARG A 80 -3.36 0.38 4.64
N ALA A 81 -2.11 -0.05 4.52
CA ALA A 81 -1.80 -1.40 4.10
C ALA A 81 -0.56 -1.95 4.79
N PHE A 82 -0.57 -3.27 4.99
CA PHE A 82 0.66 -4.04 5.09
C PHE A 82 1.41 -3.93 3.79
N ASN A 83 2.69 -3.57 3.82
CA ASN A 83 3.51 -3.39 2.63
C ASN A 83 4.71 -4.33 2.71
N LEU A 84 4.62 -5.48 2.04
CA LEU A 84 5.69 -6.47 1.97
C LEU A 84 6.38 -6.37 0.62
N GLN A 85 7.71 -6.41 0.61
CA GLN A 85 8.49 -6.20 -0.60
C GLN A 85 9.56 -7.27 -0.75
N LEU A 86 9.69 -7.80 -1.96
CA LEU A 86 10.86 -8.57 -2.39
C LEU A 86 11.66 -7.70 -3.36
N THR A 87 12.91 -7.41 -3.00
CA THR A 87 13.75 -6.49 -3.76
C THR A 87 14.96 -7.20 -4.35
N LYS A 88 15.38 -6.76 -5.54
CA LYS A 88 16.58 -7.25 -6.20
C LYS A 88 17.26 -6.12 -6.96
N MET A 89 18.56 -6.00 -6.73
CA MET A 89 19.41 -5.13 -7.54
C MET A 89 19.66 -5.76 -8.91
N ASN A 90 19.42 -4.98 -9.95
CA ASN A 90 19.79 -5.28 -11.32
C ASN A 90 20.60 -4.09 -11.86
N ASP A 91 21.93 -4.24 -11.85
CA ASP A 91 22.89 -3.17 -12.08
C ASP A 91 22.66 -1.95 -11.16
N LYS A 92 22.12 -0.85 -11.70
CA LYS A 92 21.84 0.40 -10.99
C LYS A 92 20.36 0.61 -10.67
N ASN A 93 19.53 -0.38 -10.98
CA ASN A 93 18.10 -0.35 -10.72
C ASN A 93 17.77 -1.32 -9.59
N LEU A 94 16.97 -0.86 -8.63
CA LEU A 94 16.31 -1.73 -7.67
C LEU A 94 14.92 -2.06 -8.21
N HIS A 95 14.68 -3.33 -8.45
CA HIS A 95 13.34 -3.84 -8.73
C HIS A 95 12.71 -4.32 -7.42
N SER A 96 11.45 -3.95 -7.18
CA SER A 96 10.74 -4.31 -5.96
C SER A 96 9.37 -4.87 -6.29
N ILE A 97 9.15 -6.16 -6.04
CA ILE A 97 7.83 -6.78 -6.09
C ILE A 97 7.12 -6.43 -4.79
N CYS A 98 6.06 -5.63 -4.88
CA CYS A 98 5.33 -5.13 -3.73
C CYS A 98 4.00 -5.88 -3.59
N LEU A 99 3.68 -6.27 -2.35
CA LEU A 99 2.36 -6.73 -1.93
C LEU A 99 1.82 -5.74 -0.90
N ASN A 100 0.73 -5.07 -1.24
CA ASN A 100 -0.01 -4.24 -0.30
C ASN A 100 -1.34 -4.89 0.05
N ILE A 101 -1.57 -5.21 1.32
CA ILE A 101 -2.86 -5.72 1.81
C ILE A 101 -3.54 -4.62 2.61
N SER A 102 -4.71 -4.16 2.16
CA SER A 102 -5.44 -3.10 2.84
C SER A 102 -5.92 -3.55 4.22
N VAL A 103 -5.85 -2.64 5.19
CA VAL A 103 -6.42 -2.84 6.53
C VAL A 103 -7.86 -2.31 6.65
N LEU A 104 -8.36 -1.62 5.61
CA LEU A 104 -9.69 -1.04 5.58
C LEU A 104 -10.70 -1.89 4.79
N CYS A 105 -10.21 -2.75 3.90
CA CYS A 105 -11.04 -3.63 3.09
C CYS A 105 -10.28 -4.93 2.77
N PRO A 106 -10.97 -6.04 2.47
CA PRO A 106 -10.34 -7.35 2.24
C PRO A 106 -9.76 -7.45 0.82
N TYR A 107 -8.96 -6.46 0.43
CA TYR A 107 -8.33 -6.39 -0.87
C TYR A 107 -6.82 -6.18 -0.78
N PHE A 108 -6.12 -6.69 -1.78
CA PHE A 108 -4.69 -6.45 -1.96
C PHE A 108 -4.35 -5.91 -3.35
N THR A 109 -3.19 -5.27 -3.47
CA THR A 109 -2.53 -4.98 -4.75
C THR A 109 -1.18 -5.65 -4.79
N CYS A 110 -0.80 -6.15 -5.96
CA CYS A 110 0.56 -6.61 -6.23
C CYS A 110 1.05 -5.97 -7.53
N TYR A 111 2.24 -5.36 -7.47
CA TYR A 111 2.85 -4.62 -8.58
C TYR A 111 4.37 -4.63 -8.43
N VAL A 112 5.08 -4.22 -9.47
CA VAL A 112 6.55 -4.09 -9.44
C VAL A 112 6.95 -2.63 -9.57
N LEU A 113 7.81 -2.18 -8.66
CA LEU A 113 8.47 -0.88 -8.75
C LEU A 113 9.84 -1.02 -9.41
N ASP A 114 10.20 0.00 -10.19
CA ASP A 114 11.55 0.26 -10.65
C ASP A 114 12.05 1.55 -10.01
N ALA A 115 13.31 1.56 -9.61
CA ALA A 115 13.91 2.69 -8.96
C ALA A 115 15.42 2.73 -9.18
N LYS A 116 15.91 3.84 -9.72
CA LYS A 116 17.33 4.02 -10.00
C LYS A 116 18.07 4.47 -8.75
N VAL A 117 19.16 3.79 -8.42
CA VAL A 117 19.95 4.02 -7.20
C VAL A 117 21.40 4.34 -7.50
N ASP A 118 21.96 5.25 -6.71
CA ASP A 118 23.40 5.47 -6.62
C ASP A 118 23.93 4.68 -5.43
N LEU A 119 24.53 3.51 -5.71
CA LEU A 119 25.12 2.65 -4.69
C LEU A 119 26.34 3.28 -4.01
N SER A 120 27.03 4.22 -4.66
CA SER A 120 28.20 4.89 -4.08
C SER A 120 27.82 5.92 -3.02
N LEU A 121 26.64 6.54 -3.17
CA LEU A 121 26.11 7.54 -2.25
C LEU A 121 24.99 7.00 -1.34
N GLY A 122 24.51 5.77 -1.58
CA GLY A 122 23.39 5.16 -0.86
C GLY A 122 22.09 5.94 -1.04
N LYS A 123 21.85 6.52 -2.22
CA LYS A 123 20.71 7.42 -2.48
C LYS A 123 19.92 7.01 -3.72
N TRP A 124 18.63 7.30 -3.69
CA TRP A 124 17.77 7.28 -4.87
C TRP A 124 18.20 8.38 -5.84
N ILE A 125 18.35 8.03 -7.12
CA ILE A 125 18.52 9.00 -8.20
C ILE A 125 17.14 9.48 -8.64
N GLU A 126 16.17 8.57 -8.72
CA GLU A 126 14.80 8.84 -9.12
C GLU A 126 13.81 8.20 -8.13
N LYS A 127 12.62 8.79 -8.01
CA LYS A 127 11.56 8.22 -7.18
C LYS A 127 11.13 6.87 -7.75
N PRO A 128 10.84 5.87 -6.89
CA PRO A 128 10.28 4.60 -7.33
C PRO A 128 8.98 4.81 -8.10
N TYR A 129 8.79 4.05 -9.18
CA TYR A 129 7.58 4.11 -10.00
C TYR A 129 7.14 2.71 -10.41
N LYS A 130 5.83 2.52 -10.60
CA LYS A 130 5.27 1.25 -11.08
C LYS A 130 5.72 0.99 -12.52
N ASN A 131 6.28 -0.20 -12.78
CA ASN A 131 6.79 -0.59 -14.09
C ASN A 131 6.13 -1.90 -14.58
N GLU A 132 5.22 -1.79 -15.54
CA GLU A 132 4.44 -2.92 -16.07
C GLU A 132 5.30 -3.91 -16.89
N ASN A 133 6.41 -3.46 -17.49
CA ASN A 133 7.33 -4.36 -18.17
C ASN A 133 8.05 -5.28 -17.16
N LEU A 134 8.34 -4.78 -15.96
CA LEU A 134 8.87 -5.61 -14.89
C LEU A 134 7.82 -6.57 -14.33
N GLU A 135 6.53 -6.22 -14.35
CA GLU A 135 5.47 -7.17 -13.97
C GLU A 135 5.43 -8.37 -14.91
N VAL A 136 5.75 -8.19 -16.20
CA VAL A 136 5.91 -9.32 -17.14
C VAL A 136 7.16 -10.15 -16.80
N LEU A 137 8.27 -9.50 -16.44
CA LEU A 137 9.51 -10.20 -16.05
C LEU A 137 9.34 -11.04 -14.77
N TYR A 138 8.60 -10.54 -13.79
CA TYR A 138 8.33 -11.19 -12.50
C TYR A 138 6.96 -11.87 -12.44
N ALA A 139 6.42 -12.29 -13.60
CA ALA A 139 5.09 -12.86 -13.69
C ALA A 139 4.92 -14.12 -12.82
N ASP A 140 5.95 -14.96 -12.72
CA ASP A 140 5.93 -16.18 -11.90
C ASP A 140 5.82 -15.85 -10.40
N GLU A 141 6.61 -14.90 -9.89
CA GLU A 141 6.51 -14.45 -8.50
C GLU A 141 5.15 -13.80 -8.22
N ILE A 142 4.69 -12.92 -9.11
CA ILE A 142 3.37 -12.27 -8.98
C ILE A 142 2.26 -13.31 -8.97
N HIS A 143 2.35 -14.35 -9.81
CA HIS A 143 1.37 -15.44 -9.83
C HIS A 143 1.34 -16.17 -8.49
N LYS A 144 2.50 -16.57 -7.96
CA LYS A 144 2.59 -17.24 -6.65
C LYS A 144 2.07 -16.35 -5.52
N ILE A 145 2.35 -15.05 -5.54
CA ILE A 145 1.82 -14.09 -4.57
C ILE A 145 0.30 -14.01 -4.64
N ASN A 146 -0.27 -13.89 -5.84
CA ASN A 146 -1.72 -13.86 -6.00
C ASN A 146 -2.35 -15.16 -5.49
N GLU A 147 -1.79 -16.33 -5.85
CA GLU A 147 -2.29 -17.62 -5.37
C GLU A 147 -2.19 -17.74 -3.85
N LEU A 148 -1.08 -17.32 -3.25
CA LEU A 148 -0.89 -17.31 -1.80
C LEU A 148 -1.99 -16.49 -1.13
N VAL A 149 -2.18 -15.24 -1.56
CA VAL A 149 -3.07 -14.29 -0.91
C VAL A 149 -4.55 -14.64 -1.14
N GLU A 150 -4.92 -15.03 -2.37
CA GLU A 150 -6.31 -15.36 -2.71
C GLU A 150 -6.74 -16.71 -2.16
N LYS A 151 -5.87 -17.75 -2.21
CA LYS A 151 -6.27 -19.10 -1.80
C LYS A 151 -6.06 -19.34 -0.30
N LYS A 152 -4.89 -18.96 0.24
CA LYS A 152 -4.57 -19.22 1.66
C LYS A 152 -5.22 -18.18 2.57
N TYR A 153 -5.10 -16.90 2.22
CA TYR A 153 -5.58 -15.80 3.07
C TYR A 153 -6.98 -15.30 2.71
N GLN A 154 -7.58 -15.77 1.61
CA GLN A 154 -8.92 -15.41 1.16
C GLN A 154 -9.13 -13.90 0.96
N ILE A 155 -8.06 -13.19 0.56
CA ILE A 155 -8.08 -11.75 0.27
C ILE A 155 -8.11 -11.58 -1.24
N SER A 156 -9.04 -10.77 -1.75
CA SER A 156 -9.23 -10.61 -3.19
C SER A 156 -8.29 -9.59 -3.80
N LYS A 157 -7.84 -9.79 -5.04
CA LYS A 157 -7.09 -8.73 -5.74
C LYS A 157 -7.99 -7.53 -6.01
N PHE A 158 -7.48 -6.33 -5.76
CA PHE A 158 -8.22 -5.10 -6.02
C PHE A 158 -8.39 -4.89 -7.54
N PRO A 159 -9.60 -4.52 -8.02
CA PRO A 159 -9.82 -4.25 -9.45
C PRO A 159 -8.93 -3.12 -9.94
N THR A 160 -8.03 -3.41 -10.88
CA THR A 160 -6.95 -2.49 -11.30
C THR A 160 -7.51 -1.22 -11.93
N GLU A 161 -8.60 -1.34 -12.67
CA GLU A 161 -9.34 -0.24 -13.28
C GLU A 161 -9.93 0.75 -12.26
N LEU A 162 -10.11 0.33 -11.01
CA LEU A 162 -10.65 1.17 -9.94
C LEU A 162 -9.56 1.85 -9.12
N LEU A 163 -8.28 1.47 -9.24
CA LEU A 163 -7.21 2.05 -8.43
C LEU A 163 -7.12 3.57 -8.58
N ASN A 164 -7.31 4.06 -9.81
CA ASN A 164 -7.27 5.49 -10.16
C ASN A 164 -8.64 6.17 -10.06
N TYR A 165 -9.66 5.51 -9.53
CA TYR A 165 -10.97 6.12 -9.34
C TYR A 165 -10.86 7.26 -8.33
N LYS A 166 -11.19 8.48 -8.77
CA LYS A 166 -11.09 9.70 -7.97
C LYS A 166 -12.24 9.84 -6.97
N LEU A 167 -11.92 10.25 -5.76
CA LEU A 167 -12.84 10.59 -4.67
C LEU A 167 -12.81 12.10 -4.47
N PRO A 168 -13.57 12.86 -5.27
CA PRO A 168 -13.36 14.31 -5.42
C PRO A 168 -13.56 15.10 -4.12
N GLN A 169 -14.37 14.58 -3.21
CA GLN A 169 -14.70 15.20 -1.93
C GLN A 169 -13.72 14.88 -0.80
N ILE A 170 -12.67 14.09 -1.05
CA ILE A 170 -11.67 13.73 -0.04
C ILE A 170 -10.34 14.39 -0.40
N SER A 171 -9.65 14.90 0.61
CA SER A 171 -8.26 15.32 0.53
C SER A 171 -7.51 14.71 1.70
N ARG A 172 -6.19 14.55 1.56
CA ARG A 172 -5.35 13.96 2.59
C ARG A 172 -3.90 14.39 2.40
N GLY A 173 -3.24 14.83 3.46
CA GLY A 173 -1.87 15.32 3.44
C GLY A 173 -1.68 16.37 2.34
N PHE A 174 -0.80 16.08 1.39
CA PHE A 174 -0.54 16.93 0.21
C PHE A 174 -1.40 16.60 -1.01
N ILE A 175 -2.32 15.63 -0.92
CA ILE A 175 -3.21 15.22 -2.01
C ILE A 175 -4.48 16.09 -1.94
N PRO A 176 -4.70 17.01 -2.90
CA PRO A 176 -5.83 17.91 -2.90
C PRO A 176 -7.14 17.18 -3.28
N PHE A 177 -8.27 17.86 -3.05
CA PHE A 177 -9.56 17.46 -3.58
C PHE A 177 -9.49 17.22 -5.09
N GLY A 178 -10.21 16.19 -5.56
CA GLY A 178 -10.22 15.81 -6.97
C GLY A 178 -9.08 14.89 -7.39
N ASP A 179 -8.01 14.75 -6.60
CA ASP A 179 -6.86 13.90 -6.94
C ASP A 179 -6.70 12.67 -6.03
N PHE A 180 -7.37 12.65 -4.87
CA PHE A 180 -7.39 11.47 -4.00
C PHE A 180 -8.10 10.30 -4.68
N THR A 181 -7.45 9.13 -4.72
CA THR A 181 -7.96 7.93 -5.42
C THR A 181 -8.28 6.78 -4.47
N PHE A 182 -8.86 5.69 -4.98
CA PHE A 182 -8.97 4.45 -4.19
C PHE A 182 -7.63 3.83 -3.83
N PHE A 183 -6.60 3.97 -4.66
CA PHE A 183 -5.26 3.54 -4.27
C PHE A 183 -4.81 4.27 -3.00
N ASN A 184 -5.03 5.59 -2.95
CA ASN A 184 -4.75 6.37 -1.75
C ASN A 184 -5.71 6.02 -0.61
N ALA A 185 -6.99 5.78 -0.87
CA ALA A 185 -7.92 5.45 0.20
C ALA A 185 -7.52 4.17 0.96
N PHE A 186 -7.05 3.14 0.24
CA PHE A 186 -6.92 1.79 0.77
C PHE A 186 -5.49 1.26 0.91
N PHE A 187 -4.51 1.88 0.27
CA PHE A 187 -3.13 1.40 0.27
C PHE A 187 -2.16 2.49 0.73
N LEU A 188 -1.61 3.28 -0.20
CA LEU A 188 -0.49 4.18 0.05
C LEU A 188 -0.75 5.59 -0.50
N ASP A 189 -0.12 6.61 0.08
CA ASP A 189 -0.20 7.99 -0.46
C ASP A 189 0.65 8.13 -1.73
N GLU A 190 1.81 7.47 -1.78
CA GLU A 190 2.64 7.36 -2.96
C GLU A 190 3.38 6.00 -2.99
N TYR A 191 3.92 5.64 -4.15
CA TYR A 191 4.78 4.46 -4.26
C TYR A 191 6.14 4.71 -3.60
N TYR A 192 6.60 3.75 -2.80
CA TYR A 192 7.93 3.77 -2.20
C TYR A 192 8.48 2.35 -2.04
N THR A 193 9.80 2.25 -1.96
CA THR A 193 10.52 0.99 -1.70
C THR A 193 11.64 1.20 -0.69
N ARG A 194 12.10 0.10 -0.10
CA ARG A 194 13.32 0.06 0.73
C ARG A 194 14.55 -0.25 -0.13
N LEU A 195 15.66 0.41 0.18
CA LEU A 195 17.01 0.09 -0.31
C LEU A 195 17.67 -0.90 0.67
#